data_AF-A0A536VNR9-F1
#
_entry.id   AF-A0A536VNR9-F1
#
_cell.length_a   1.000
_cell.length_b   1.000
_cell.length_c   1.000
_cell.angle_alpha   90.00
_cell.angle_beta   90.00
_cell.angle_gamma   90.00
#
_symmetry.space_group_name_H-M   'P 1'
#
loop_
_entity.id
_entity.type
_entity.pdbx_description
1 polymer ?
#
loop_
_entity_poly.entity_id
_entity_poly.type
_entity_poly.pdbx_seq_one_letter_code
_entity_poly.pdbx_strand_id
1 'polypeptide(L)'
;MTTMSIRTLLTLIGRSATALAMAAGLAAFAARAEPNDADFVIARDAFRANDAARLDRIAPRLKGHLLESYVEYWQLRLKLDDADPERVQSFLKRREGGPLADRLRGEWLKSLGKRGQWTLFAAEYPRRAGDDTELGCYAMQWQRIREGDAALDLARPLWFSGQEQPESCQTLFAELLTLGKLTSQDVWLRFRQAHEAGNFRL
;
A
#
# COMPACT_ATOMS: atom_id res chain seq x y z
N MET A 1 -45.91 11.21 -86.10
CA MET A 1 -44.88 12.25 -86.21
C MET A 1 -45.02 13.10 -84.96
N THR A 2 -44.14 13.17 -83.98
CA THR A 2 -42.67 13.07 -83.95
C THR A 2 -42.24 12.82 -82.49
N THR A 3 -41.16 12.07 -82.32
CA THR A 3 -40.44 11.74 -81.08
C THR A 3 -39.72 12.97 -80.47
N MET A 4 -39.68 13.10 -79.14
CA MET A 4 -38.63 13.77 -78.32
C MET A 4 -39.13 13.87 -76.86
N SER A 5 -38.38 13.75 -75.77
CA SER A 5 -37.04 13.22 -75.48
C SER A 5 -36.96 13.20 -73.95
N ILE A 6 -36.90 12.02 -73.33
CA ILE A 6 -36.63 11.84 -71.89
C ILE A 6 -35.12 12.03 -71.72
N ARG A 7 -34.65 13.27 -71.53
CA ARG A 7 -33.24 13.57 -71.18
C ARG A 7 -33.02 15.05 -70.84
N THR A 8 -33.51 15.47 -69.68
CA THR A 8 -32.94 16.61 -68.93
C THR A 8 -33.33 16.41 -67.47
N LEU A 9 -32.80 15.38 -66.82
CA LEU A 9 -31.62 15.52 -65.96
C LEU A 9 -31.64 16.82 -65.13
N LEU A 10 -32.05 16.63 -63.87
CA LEU A 10 -31.22 16.98 -62.71
C LEU A 10 -30.51 18.33 -62.84
N THR A 11 -31.05 19.42 -62.28
CA THR A 11 -30.22 20.52 -61.76
C THR A 11 -30.98 21.65 -61.03
N LEU A 12 -32.19 21.46 -60.48
CA LEU A 12 -32.86 22.58 -59.78
C LEU A 12 -33.62 22.26 -58.48
N ILE A 13 -33.34 21.12 -57.83
CA ILE A 13 -33.84 20.82 -56.47
C ILE A 13 -32.67 20.81 -55.44
N GLY A 14 -31.46 21.19 -55.86
CA GLY A 14 -30.23 21.01 -55.08
C GLY A 14 -29.72 22.21 -54.29
N ARG A 15 -30.54 23.22 -53.94
CA ARG A 15 -30.04 24.43 -53.25
C ARG A 15 -30.73 24.78 -51.93
N SER A 16 -31.58 23.91 -51.38
CA SER A 16 -32.32 24.21 -50.14
C SER A 16 -32.23 23.13 -49.06
N ALA A 17 -31.38 22.12 -49.22
CA ALA A 17 -31.25 21.00 -48.26
C ALA A 17 -29.85 20.87 -47.62
N THR A 18 -28.97 21.85 -47.79
CA THR A 18 -27.59 21.84 -47.24
C THR A 18 -27.37 22.85 -46.12
N ALA A 19 -28.43 23.26 -45.41
CA ALA A 19 -28.30 24.13 -44.23
C ALA A 19 -28.76 23.48 -42.91
N LEU A 20 -29.32 22.27 -42.93
CA LEU A 20 -29.86 21.62 -41.71
C LEU A 20 -29.14 20.33 -41.29
N ALA A 21 -28.07 19.93 -41.98
CA ALA A 21 -27.32 18.70 -41.64
C ALA A 21 -25.99 18.96 -40.90
N MET A 22 -25.66 20.22 -40.57
CA MET A 22 -24.38 20.59 -39.96
C MET A 22 -24.49 21.01 -38.48
N ALA A 23 -25.61 20.73 -37.82
CA ALA A 23 -25.84 21.09 -36.41
C ALA A 23 -25.90 19.89 -35.44
N ALA A 24 -25.82 18.64 -35.93
CA ALA A 24 -25.99 17.44 -35.09
C ALA A 24 -24.68 16.82 -34.57
N GLY A 25 -23.51 17.40 -34.86
CA GLY A 25 -22.21 16.79 -34.58
C GLY A 25 -21.54 17.15 -33.24
N LEU A 26 -22.13 18.02 -32.41
CA LEU A 26 -21.41 18.64 -31.27
C LEU A 26 -21.85 18.19 -29.87
N ALA A 27 -22.77 17.24 -29.72
CA ALA A 27 -23.35 16.91 -28.41
C ALA A 27 -22.99 15.52 -27.85
N ALA A 28 -21.80 15.00 -28.15
CA ALA A 28 -21.29 13.77 -27.52
C ALA A 28 -19.92 13.98 -26.88
N PHE A 29 -19.70 15.12 -26.22
CA PHE A 29 -18.79 15.11 -25.08
C PHE A 29 -19.56 14.40 -23.96
N ALA A 30 -19.39 13.09 -23.85
CA ALA A 30 -19.74 12.39 -22.62
C ALA A 30 -19.06 13.16 -21.49
N ALA A 31 -19.85 13.86 -20.67
CA ALA A 31 -19.37 14.52 -19.48
C ALA A 31 -18.75 13.42 -18.62
N ARG A 32 -17.43 13.24 -18.70
CA ARG A 32 -16.70 12.49 -17.70
C ARG A 32 -16.93 13.27 -16.43
N ALA A 33 -17.67 12.67 -15.49
CA ALA A 33 -17.76 13.24 -14.16
C ALA A 33 -16.33 13.38 -13.66
N GLU A 34 -15.89 14.63 -13.46
CA GLU A 34 -14.60 14.89 -12.85
C GLU A 34 -14.57 14.15 -11.51
N PRO A 35 -13.49 13.40 -11.21
CA PRO A 35 -13.32 12.82 -9.90
C PRO A 35 -13.52 13.90 -8.85
N ASN A 36 -14.51 13.71 -7.97
CA ASN A 36 -14.89 14.75 -7.01
C ASN A 36 -14.44 14.39 -5.58
N ASP A 37 -14.28 15.43 -4.76
CA ASP A 37 -13.82 15.28 -3.38
C ASP A 37 -14.78 14.43 -2.52
N ALA A 38 -16.07 14.38 -2.88
CA ALA A 38 -17.05 13.57 -2.16
C ALA A 38 -16.77 12.07 -2.30
N ASP A 39 -16.39 11.61 -3.50
CA ASP A 39 -15.99 10.23 -3.74
C ASP A 39 -14.69 9.89 -2.97
N PHE A 40 -13.77 10.85 -2.84
CA PHE A 40 -12.56 10.68 -2.03
C PHE A 40 -12.90 10.53 -0.54
N VAL A 41 -13.83 11.32 -0.01
CA VAL A 41 -14.31 11.17 1.37
C VAL A 41 -14.93 9.79 1.58
N ILE A 42 -15.73 9.29 0.63
CA ILE A 42 -16.30 7.94 0.69
C ILE A 42 -15.20 6.86 0.70
N ALA A 43 -14.16 7.00 -0.13
CA ALA A 43 -13.02 6.08 -0.15
C ALA A 43 -12.25 6.08 1.18
N ARG A 44 -11.99 7.27 1.74
CA ARG A 44 -11.32 7.41 3.04
C ARG A 44 -12.13 6.75 4.16
N ASP A 45 -13.44 6.96 4.17
CA ASP A 45 -14.31 6.42 5.22
C ASP A 45 -14.43 4.90 5.09
N ALA A 46 -14.45 4.36 3.86
CA ALA A 46 -14.34 2.91 3.62
C ALA A 46 -13.02 2.33 4.15
N PHE A 47 -11.89 3.02 3.90
CA PHE A 47 -10.59 2.62 4.44
C PHE A 47 -10.57 2.60 5.98
N ARG A 48 -11.09 3.67 6.62
CA ARG A 48 -11.18 3.77 8.08
C ARG A 48 -12.07 2.69 8.70
N ALA A 49 -13.11 2.27 7.99
CA ALA A 49 -14.01 1.20 8.40
C ALA A 49 -13.46 -0.21 8.09
N ASN A 50 -12.24 -0.33 7.54
CA ASN A 50 -11.65 -1.59 7.09
C ASN A 50 -12.52 -2.32 6.03
N ASP A 51 -13.33 -1.57 5.26
CA ASP A 51 -14.23 -2.10 4.23
C ASP A 51 -13.53 -2.09 2.86
N ALA A 52 -12.69 -3.10 2.63
CA ALA A 52 -11.94 -3.26 1.39
C ALA A 52 -12.86 -3.38 0.16
N ALA A 53 -14.01 -4.03 0.30
CA ALA A 53 -14.96 -4.22 -0.79
C ALA A 53 -15.58 -2.88 -1.22
N ARG A 54 -15.98 -2.02 -0.28
CA ARG A 54 -16.47 -0.68 -0.59
C ARG A 54 -15.38 0.20 -1.18
N LEU A 55 -14.17 0.13 -0.65
CA LEU A 55 -13.02 0.88 -1.18
C LEU A 55 -12.75 0.50 -2.65
N ASP A 56 -12.77 -0.78 -2.98
CA ASP A 56 -12.57 -1.24 -4.36
C ASP A 56 -13.67 -0.78 -5.32
N ARG A 57 -14.93 -0.71 -4.86
CA ARG A 57 -16.05 -0.23 -5.68
C ARG A 57 -15.96 1.26 -6.00
N ILE A 58 -15.49 2.09 -5.05
CA ILE A 58 -15.40 3.54 -5.23
C ILE A 58 -14.11 3.96 -5.97
N ALA A 59 -13.02 3.20 -5.83
CA ALA A 59 -11.71 3.56 -6.39
C ALA A 59 -11.71 3.90 -7.89
N PRO A 60 -12.43 3.20 -8.79
CA PRO A 60 -12.45 3.55 -10.22
C PRO A 60 -12.99 4.96 -10.52
N ARG A 61 -13.82 5.53 -9.64
CA ARG A 61 -14.36 6.89 -9.76
C ARG A 61 -13.33 7.98 -9.44
N LEU A 62 -12.20 7.59 -8.85
CA LEU A 62 -11.11 8.49 -8.46
C LEU A 62 -9.92 8.48 -9.43
N LYS A 63 -10.04 7.84 -10.59
CA LYS A 63 -9.02 7.89 -11.64
C LYS A 63 -8.82 9.31 -12.15
N GLY A 64 -7.59 9.82 -12.07
CA GLY A 64 -7.25 11.20 -12.42
C GLY A 64 -7.44 12.20 -11.28
N HIS A 65 -7.94 11.78 -10.11
CA HIS A 65 -8.03 12.64 -8.93
C HIS A 65 -6.64 12.97 -8.37
N LEU A 66 -6.44 14.17 -7.84
CA LEU A 66 -5.16 14.59 -7.23
C LEU A 66 -4.68 13.64 -6.11
N LEU A 67 -5.63 13.00 -5.42
CA LEU A 67 -5.38 12.06 -4.33
C LEU A 67 -5.59 10.58 -4.71
N GLU A 68 -5.61 10.24 -6.00
CA GLU A 68 -5.73 8.85 -6.48
C GLU A 68 -4.68 7.93 -5.84
N SER A 69 -3.46 8.43 -5.64
CA SER A 69 -2.35 7.69 -5.01
C SER A 69 -2.64 7.24 -3.58
N TYR A 70 -3.44 8.00 -2.82
CA TYR A 70 -3.85 7.62 -1.47
C TYR A 70 -4.85 6.48 -1.51
N VAL A 71 -5.75 6.48 -2.50
CA VAL A 71 -6.74 5.42 -2.68
C VAL A 71 -6.06 4.10 -3.04
N GLU A 72 -5.09 4.14 -3.96
CA GLU A 72 -4.29 2.96 -4.30
C GLU A 72 -3.49 2.45 -3.09
N TYR A 73 -2.86 3.35 -2.32
CA TYR A 73 -2.18 3.01 -1.07
C TYR A 73 -3.13 2.31 -0.08
N TRP A 74 -4.35 2.82 0.11
CA TRP A 74 -5.34 2.22 1.00
C TRP A 74 -5.77 0.83 0.54
N GLN A 75 -5.98 0.64 -0.77
CA GLN A 75 -6.33 -0.68 -1.32
C GLN A 75 -5.23 -1.71 -1.06
N LEU A 76 -3.96 -1.31 -1.24
CA LEU A 76 -2.82 -2.18 -0.93
C LEU A 76 -2.72 -2.46 0.56
N ARG A 77 -2.87 -1.44 1.40
CA ARG A 77 -2.75 -1.58 2.85
C ARG A 77 -3.81 -2.50 3.46
N LEU A 78 -5.07 -2.45 3.02
CA LEU A 78 -6.13 -3.33 3.55
C LEU A 78 -5.95 -4.80 3.17
N LYS A 79 -5.13 -5.09 2.16
CA LYS A 79 -4.92 -6.45 1.63
C LYS A 79 -3.46 -6.84 1.66
N LEU A 80 -2.65 -6.17 2.48
CA LEU A 80 -1.20 -6.25 2.39
C LEU A 80 -0.66 -7.65 2.67
N ASP A 81 -1.40 -8.42 3.47
CA ASP A 81 -1.03 -9.79 3.80
C ASP A 81 -1.18 -10.77 2.62
N ASP A 82 -2.14 -10.50 1.75
CA ASP A 82 -2.48 -11.31 0.57
C ASP A 82 -2.13 -10.60 -0.74
N ALA A 83 -1.44 -9.46 -0.67
CA ALA A 83 -1.13 -8.65 -1.82
C ALA A 83 -0.11 -9.34 -2.71
N ASP A 84 -0.39 -9.34 -4.02
CA ASP A 84 0.59 -9.70 -5.05
C ASP A 84 1.85 -8.81 -4.90
N PRO A 85 3.04 -9.40 -4.65
CA PRO A 85 4.28 -8.66 -4.55
C PRO A 85 4.55 -7.72 -5.72
N GLU A 86 4.18 -8.12 -6.95
CA GLU A 86 4.39 -7.29 -8.14
C GLU A 86 3.59 -5.99 -8.08
N ARG A 87 2.36 -6.06 -7.53
CA ARG A 87 1.49 -4.90 -7.35
C ARG A 87 2.06 -3.93 -6.32
N VAL A 88 2.56 -4.45 -5.19
CA VAL A 88 3.19 -3.63 -4.15
C VAL A 88 4.46 -2.97 -4.69
N GLN A 89 5.36 -3.75 -5.30
CA GLN A 89 6.60 -3.24 -5.90
C GLN A 89 6.33 -2.19 -6.99
N SER A 90 5.31 -2.41 -7.82
CA SER A 90 4.89 -1.45 -8.85
C SER A 90 4.46 -0.11 -8.23
N PHE A 91 3.69 -0.13 -7.14
CA PHE A 91 3.34 1.08 -6.41
C PHE A 91 4.58 1.76 -5.82
N LEU A 92 5.44 0.99 -5.13
CA LEU A 92 6.66 1.48 -4.51
C LEU A 92 7.59 2.16 -5.52
N LYS A 93 7.74 1.58 -6.72
CA LYS A 93 8.54 2.15 -7.81
C LYS A 93 7.94 3.44 -8.36
N ARG A 94 6.63 3.49 -8.60
CA ARG A 94 5.97 4.72 -9.11
C ARG A 94 5.96 5.86 -8.10
N ARG A 95 6.13 5.57 -6.81
CA ARG A 95 6.07 6.54 -5.71
C ARG A 95 7.39 6.64 -4.93
N GLU A 96 8.49 6.19 -5.53
CA GLU A 96 9.81 6.13 -4.91
C GLU A 96 10.26 7.50 -4.36
N GLY A 97 10.88 7.50 -3.18
CA GLY A 97 11.29 8.73 -2.47
C GLY A 97 10.13 9.53 -1.86
N GLY A 98 8.88 9.08 -2.01
CA GLY A 98 7.70 9.72 -1.47
C GLY A 98 7.19 9.08 -0.17
N PRO A 99 6.49 9.84 0.69
CA PRO A 99 6.04 9.36 1.99
C PRO A 99 5.04 8.18 1.92
N LEU A 100 4.30 8.04 0.81
CA LEU A 100 3.40 6.90 0.62
C LEU A 100 4.16 5.61 0.34
N ALA A 101 5.24 5.67 -0.45
CA ALA A 101 6.07 4.49 -0.69
C ALA A 101 6.82 4.06 0.58
N ASP A 102 7.37 5.03 1.31
CA ASP A 102 8.09 4.75 2.55
C ASP A 102 7.18 4.09 3.59
N ARG A 103 5.98 4.66 3.80
CA ARG A 103 4.97 4.07 4.68
C ARG A 103 4.57 2.68 4.21
N LEU A 104 4.22 2.51 2.93
CA LEU A 104 3.79 1.21 2.44
C LEU A 104 4.89 0.15 2.54
N ARG A 105 6.15 0.52 2.27
CA ARG A 105 7.29 -0.41 2.40
C ARG A 105 7.47 -0.84 3.85
N GLY A 106 7.37 0.08 4.81
CA GLY A 106 7.43 -0.25 6.24
C GLY A 106 6.35 -1.26 6.64
N GLU A 107 5.08 -0.97 6.31
CA GLU A 107 3.95 -1.88 6.57
C GLU A 107 4.14 -3.24 5.88
N TRP A 108 4.64 -3.24 4.64
CA TRP A 108 4.84 -4.46 3.87
C TRP A 108 5.98 -5.31 4.45
N LEU A 109 7.07 -4.68 4.89
CA LEU A 109 8.16 -5.38 5.57
C LEU A 109 7.70 -6.02 6.88
N LYS A 110 6.85 -5.37 7.67
CA LYS A 110 6.26 -5.96 8.88
C LYS A 110 5.41 -7.18 8.54
N SER A 111 4.55 -7.03 7.54
CA SER A 111 3.70 -8.09 6.99
C SER A 111 4.53 -9.29 6.49
N LEU A 112 5.60 -9.06 5.72
CA LEU A 112 6.52 -10.08 5.23
C LEU A 112 7.29 -10.77 6.38
N GLY A 113 7.80 -10.00 7.34
CA GLY A 113 8.52 -10.52 8.50
C GLY A 113 7.63 -11.41 9.36
N LYS A 114 6.40 -10.98 9.63
CA LYS A 114 5.40 -11.77 10.35
C LYS A 114 5.09 -13.11 9.67
N ARG A 115 5.06 -13.14 8.33
CA ARG A 115 4.85 -14.37 7.54
C ARG A 115 6.12 -15.17 7.26
N GLY A 116 7.29 -14.73 7.71
CA GLY A 116 8.56 -15.37 7.40
C GLY A 116 8.93 -15.36 5.91
N GLN A 117 8.43 -14.39 5.15
CA GLN A 117 8.71 -14.24 3.71
C GLN A 117 10.09 -13.59 3.48
N TRP A 118 11.13 -14.29 3.92
CA TRP A 118 12.48 -13.75 4.08
C TRP A 118 13.16 -13.32 2.79
N THR A 119 12.90 -14.00 1.67
CA THR A 119 13.47 -13.62 0.37
C THR A 119 13.00 -12.23 -0.06
N LEU A 120 11.69 -11.96 0.05
CA LEU A 120 11.12 -10.64 -0.27
C LEU A 120 11.50 -9.60 0.79
N PHE A 121 11.49 -9.98 2.07
CA PHE A 121 11.91 -9.10 3.16
C PHE A 121 13.34 -8.60 2.94
N ALA A 122 14.28 -9.50 2.64
CA ALA A 122 15.68 -9.17 2.41
C ALA A 122 15.89 -8.25 1.19
N ALA A 123 15.06 -8.39 0.16
CA ALA A 123 15.14 -7.56 -1.04
C ALA A 123 14.68 -6.10 -0.78
N GLU A 124 13.71 -5.90 0.10
CA GLU A 124 13.11 -4.58 0.35
C GLU A 124 13.63 -3.89 1.62
N TYR A 125 14.13 -4.63 2.61
CA TYR A 125 14.59 -4.08 3.88
C TYR A 125 15.69 -3.01 3.76
N PRO A 126 16.68 -3.15 2.85
CA PRO A 126 17.69 -2.10 2.62
C PRO A 126 17.11 -0.79 2.05
N ARG A 127 15.89 -0.83 1.49
CA ARG A 127 15.21 0.33 0.87
C ARG A 127 14.21 1.01 1.80
N ARG A 128 14.10 0.57 3.06
CA ARG A 128 13.21 1.18 4.05
C ARG A 128 13.67 2.60 4.39
N ALA A 129 12.73 3.43 4.81
CA ALA A 129 13.02 4.75 5.35
C ALA A 129 12.94 4.73 6.88
N GLY A 130 13.96 5.29 7.52
CA GLY A 130 14.04 5.40 8.98
C GLY A 130 14.30 4.08 9.70
N ASP A 131 14.44 4.21 11.01
CA ASP A 131 14.59 3.09 11.92
C ASP A 131 13.24 2.73 12.56
N ASP A 132 12.99 1.44 12.68
CA ASP A 132 11.80 0.87 13.31
C ASP A 132 12.23 -0.40 14.05
N THR A 133 12.00 -0.44 15.36
CA THR A 133 12.44 -1.55 16.23
C THR A 133 11.84 -2.88 15.82
N GLU A 134 10.58 -2.89 15.39
CA GLU A 134 9.89 -4.10 14.96
C GLU A 134 10.54 -4.68 13.70
N LEU A 135 10.84 -3.83 12.73
CA LEU A 135 11.57 -4.20 11.51
C LEU A 135 12.99 -4.64 11.80
N GLY A 136 13.68 -3.98 12.74
CA GLY A 136 15.01 -4.37 13.20
C GLY A 136 15.01 -5.78 13.78
N CYS A 137 14.02 -6.11 14.62
CA CYS A 137 13.86 -7.46 15.16
C CYS A 137 13.55 -8.50 14.08
N TYR A 138 12.71 -8.21 13.08
CA TYR A 138 12.55 -9.11 11.93
C TYR A 138 13.85 -9.31 11.14
N ALA A 139 14.65 -8.25 10.96
CA ALA A 139 15.94 -8.36 10.29
C ALA A 139 16.93 -9.24 11.07
N MET A 140 16.95 -9.15 12.40
CA MET A 140 17.77 -10.04 13.24
C MET A 140 17.29 -11.49 13.21
N GLN A 141 15.97 -11.74 13.16
CA GLN A 141 15.44 -13.08 12.94
C GLN A 141 15.92 -13.66 11.61
N TRP A 142 15.84 -12.87 10.54
CA TRP A 142 16.35 -13.26 9.23
C TRP A 142 17.86 -13.52 9.23
N GLN A 143 18.65 -12.66 9.88
CA GLN A 143 20.10 -12.85 10.02
C GLN A 143 20.41 -14.14 10.76
N ARG A 144 19.70 -14.45 11.85
CA ARG A 144 19.87 -15.70 12.60
C ARG A 144 19.66 -16.93 11.71
N ILE A 145 18.67 -16.92 10.84
CA ILE A 145 18.41 -18.04 9.91
C ILE A 145 19.60 -18.24 8.96
N ARG A 146 20.30 -17.18 8.57
CA ARG A 146 21.41 -17.22 7.61
C ARG A 146 22.77 -17.48 8.25
N GLU A 147 23.01 -16.91 9.42
CA GLU A 147 24.32 -16.77 10.05
C GLU A 147 24.41 -17.48 11.42
N GLY A 148 23.28 -18.01 11.92
CA GLY A 148 23.18 -18.70 13.19
C GLY A 148 23.02 -17.77 14.39
N ASP A 149 23.19 -18.33 15.59
CA ASP A 149 22.88 -17.66 16.86
C ASP A 149 23.76 -16.45 17.18
N ALA A 150 24.83 -16.20 16.43
CA ALA A 150 25.63 -14.98 16.57
C ALA A 150 24.79 -13.71 16.33
N ALA A 151 23.78 -13.77 15.47
CA ALA A 151 22.87 -12.65 15.21
C ALA A 151 22.02 -12.25 16.44
N LEU A 152 21.85 -13.15 17.41
CA LEU A 152 21.09 -12.88 18.63
C LEU A 152 21.78 -11.87 19.55
N ASP A 153 23.10 -11.73 19.46
CA ASP A 153 23.86 -10.79 20.29
C ASP A 153 23.45 -9.33 20.02
N LEU A 154 23.00 -9.03 18.80
CA LEU A 154 22.44 -7.73 18.42
C LEU A 154 21.08 -7.45 19.08
N ALA A 155 20.33 -8.51 19.42
CA ALA A 155 19.01 -8.39 20.03
C ALA A 155 19.08 -8.16 21.55
N ARG A 156 20.16 -8.62 22.20
CA ARG A 156 20.30 -8.57 23.66
C ARG A 156 20.12 -7.16 24.26
N PRO A 157 20.69 -6.07 23.70
CA PRO A 157 20.47 -4.72 24.23
C PRO A 157 19.00 -4.31 24.26
N LEU A 158 18.16 -4.81 23.34
CA LEU A 158 16.73 -4.47 23.27
C LEU A 158 15.93 -5.04 24.46
N TRP A 159 16.47 -6.04 25.17
CA TRP A 159 15.85 -6.60 26.37
C TRP A 159 15.81 -5.60 27.53
N PHE A 160 16.86 -4.78 27.68
CA PHE A 160 17.05 -3.89 28.82
C PHE A 160 16.32 -2.56 28.63
N SER A 161 15.01 -2.65 28.47
CA SER A 161 14.07 -1.54 28.37
C SER A 161 12.90 -1.78 29.30
N GLY A 162 12.48 -0.72 30.03
CA GLY A 162 11.22 -0.74 30.79
C GLY A 162 9.96 -0.60 29.92
N GLN A 163 10.14 -0.35 28.63
CA GLN A 163 9.04 -0.26 27.67
C GLN A 163 8.72 -1.64 27.07
N GLU A 164 7.45 -1.82 26.70
CA GLU A 164 7.03 -3.00 25.94
C GLU A 164 7.70 -2.99 24.56
N GLN A 165 8.30 -4.13 24.21
CA GLN A 165 8.95 -4.31 22.90
C GLN A 165 8.00 -5.00 21.93
N PRO A 166 8.10 -4.72 20.62
CA PRO A 166 7.27 -5.36 19.60
C PRO A 166 7.29 -6.88 19.69
N GLU A 167 6.21 -7.52 19.26
CA GLU A 167 6.08 -8.99 19.21
C GLU A 167 7.24 -9.64 18.44
N SER A 168 7.71 -8.99 17.36
CA SER A 168 8.85 -9.46 16.57
C SER A 168 10.16 -9.58 17.38
N CYS A 169 10.32 -8.85 18.48
CA CYS A 169 11.49 -8.98 19.35
C CYS A 169 11.36 -10.14 20.34
N GLN A 170 10.13 -10.54 20.69
CA GLN A 170 9.88 -11.57 21.70
C GLN A 170 10.43 -12.94 21.28
N THR A 171 10.35 -13.28 19.98
CA THR A 171 10.97 -14.50 19.44
C THR A 171 12.48 -14.52 19.69
N LEU A 172 13.18 -13.40 19.48
CA LEU A 172 14.62 -13.31 19.72
C LEU A 172 14.96 -13.43 21.21
N PHE A 173 14.13 -12.84 22.07
CA PHE A 173 14.32 -12.91 23.51
C PHE A 173 14.10 -14.32 24.07
N ALA A 174 13.09 -15.04 23.58
CA ALA A 174 12.86 -16.43 23.95
C ALA A 174 14.08 -17.32 23.61
N GLU A 175 14.69 -17.09 22.45
CA GLU A 175 15.90 -17.79 22.02
C GLU A 175 17.11 -17.43 22.89
N LEU A 176 17.28 -16.13 23.20
CA LEU A 176 18.34 -15.67 24.10
C LEU A 176 18.23 -16.28 25.51
N LEU A 177 17.02 -16.43 26.05
CA LEU A 177 16.77 -17.12 27.32
C LEU A 177 17.09 -18.62 27.22
N THR A 178 16.65 -19.27 26.14
CA THR A 178 16.89 -20.69 25.90
C THR A 178 18.38 -21.02 25.81
N LEU A 179 19.17 -20.13 25.20
CA LEU A 179 20.62 -20.27 25.07
C LEU A 179 21.39 -19.78 26.31
N GLY A 180 20.71 -19.29 27.35
CA GLY A 180 21.34 -18.74 28.55
C GLY A 180 22.10 -17.42 28.34
N LYS A 181 21.93 -16.77 27.18
CA LYS A 181 22.49 -15.43 26.89
C LYS A 181 21.73 -14.30 27.60
N LEU A 182 20.48 -14.58 27.98
CA LEU A 182 19.74 -13.85 29.00
C LEU A 182 19.56 -14.75 30.22
N THR A 183 19.91 -14.22 31.39
CA THR A 183 19.88 -14.93 32.66
C THR A 183 18.64 -14.57 33.47
N SER A 184 18.34 -15.33 34.53
CA SER A 184 17.29 -14.97 35.49
C SER A 184 17.52 -13.58 36.13
N GLN A 185 18.78 -13.15 36.28
CA GLN A 185 19.10 -11.80 36.77
C GLN A 185 18.71 -10.73 35.75
N ASP A 186 18.93 -10.98 34.46
CA ASP A 186 18.51 -10.07 33.38
C ASP A 186 16.98 -9.93 33.33
N VAL A 187 16.25 -11.02 33.62
CA VAL A 187 14.78 -10.98 33.74
C VAL A 187 14.33 -10.08 34.88
N TRP A 188 14.90 -10.25 36.07
CA TRP A 188 14.60 -9.39 37.21
C TRP A 188 15.00 -7.93 36.98
N LEU A 189 16.07 -7.68 36.24
CA LEU A 189 16.48 -6.33 35.87
C LEU A 189 15.42 -5.66 34.97
N ARG A 190 14.93 -6.36 33.94
CA ARG A 190 13.87 -5.85 33.06
C ARG A 190 12.58 -5.59 33.82
N PHE A 191 12.20 -6.49 34.72
CA PHE A 191 11.02 -6.30 35.59
C PHE A 191 11.12 -5.01 36.42
N ARG A 192 12.26 -4.76 37.06
CA ARG A 192 12.48 -3.51 37.81
C ARG A 192 12.40 -2.27 36.92
N GLN A 193 13.06 -2.29 35.76
CA GLN A 193 13.02 -1.18 34.81
C GLN A 193 11.59 -0.89 34.34
N ALA A 194 10.78 -1.92 34.09
CA ALA A 194 9.39 -1.76 33.71
C ALA A 194 8.56 -1.11 34.83
N HIS A 195 8.72 -1.57 36.07
CA HIS A 195 8.05 -0.99 37.23
C HIS A 195 8.46 0.46 37.49
N GLU A 196 9.75 0.80 37.36
CA GLU A 196 10.26 2.18 37.45
C GLU A 196 9.68 3.07 36.34
N ALA A 197 9.43 2.52 35.15
CA ALA A 197 8.78 3.21 34.05
C ALA A 197 7.23 3.26 34.15
N GLY A 198 6.64 2.72 35.23
CA GLY A 198 5.19 2.64 35.42
C GLY A 198 4.49 1.57 34.58
N ASN A 199 5.25 0.65 33.97
CA ASN A 199 4.74 -0.45 33.19
C ASN A 199 4.62 -1.73 34.04
N PHE A 200 3.46 -1.91 34.67
CA PHE A 200 3.17 -3.07 35.53
C PHE A 200 2.64 -4.31 34.77
N ARG A 201 2.53 -4.23 33.44
CA ARG A 201 2.02 -5.31 32.59
C ARG A 201 3.13 -6.21 32.01
N LEU A 202 4.39 -5.78 32.15
CA LEU A 202 5.58 -6.44 31.62
C LEU A 202 6.19 -7.44 32.61
#